data_AF-A0A1Q6U267-F1
#
_entry.id   AF-A0A1Q6U267-F1
#
_cell.length_a   1.000
_cell.length_b   1.000
_cell.length_c   1.000
_cell.angle_alpha   90.00
_cell.angle_beta   90.00
_cell.angle_gamma   90.00
#
_symmetry.space_group_name_H-M   'P 1'
#
loop_
_entity.id
_entity.type
_entity.pdbx_description
1 polymer ?
#
loop_
_entity_poly.entity_id
_entity_poly.type
_entity_poly.pdbx_seq_one_letter_code
_entity_poly.pdbx_strand_id
1 'polypeptide(L)'
;MNMLDFLFVIFNEIRSYFVPEKVTYEITGECKKCGKCCNYMYSYDTYTEKEFKIMQFLFPAYKRFYIKGKDEEGNLIFACKLVTEDGLCSDYNHRLAMCRKYPAKRILYPAKLHEGCGYKVNVKTFEDYLKKY
;
A
#
# COMPACT_ATOMS: atom_id res chain seq x y z
N MET A 1 38.82 6.12 -13.78
CA MET A 1 37.43 5.64 -13.73
C MET A 1 37.45 4.20 -14.20
N ASN A 2 37.22 3.25 -13.29
CA ASN A 2 37.23 1.84 -13.65
C ASN A 2 35.95 1.48 -14.41
N MET A 3 35.89 0.29 -15.00
CA MET A 3 34.75 -0.17 -15.79
C MET A 3 33.44 -0.24 -14.96
N LEU A 4 33.53 -0.54 -13.67
CA LEU A 4 32.40 -0.55 -12.74
C LEU A 4 31.87 0.87 -12.47
N ASP A 5 32.75 1.86 -12.36
CA ASP A 5 32.37 3.26 -12.19
C ASP A 5 31.57 3.76 -13.40
N PHE A 6 32.01 3.40 -14.61
CA PHE A 6 31.31 3.75 -15.85
C PHE A 6 29.93 3.08 -15.94
N LEU A 7 29.83 1.78 -15.61
CA LEU A 7 28.56 1.06 -15.55
C LEU A 7 27.63 1.65 -14.48
N PHE A 8 28.17 2.05 -13.33
CA PHE A 8 27.41 2.69 -12.26
C PHE A 8 26.83 4.04 -12.69
N VAL A 9 27.59 4.85 -13.44
CA VAL A 9 27.10 6.12 -13.98
C VAL A 9 25.97 5.90 -14.99
N ILE A 10 26.13 4.98 -15.95
CA ILE A 10 25.06 4.66 -16.92
C ILE A 10 23.80 4.14 -16.21
N PHE A 11 23.97 3.28 -15.21
CA PHE A 11 22.85 2.76 -14.42
C PHE A 11 22.13 3.89 -13.67
N ASN A 12 22.85 4.83 -13.08
CA ASN A 12 22.26 5.97 -12.38
C ASN A 12 21.57 6.93 -13.34
N GLU A 13 22.11 7.14 -14.55
CA GLU A 13 21.46 7.93 -15.59
C GLU A 13 20.12 7.30 -16.00
N ILE A 14 20.08 6.00 -16.24
CA ILE A 14 18.83 5.30 -16.53
C ILE A 14 17.82 5.45 -15.38
N ARG A 15 18.28 5.34 -14.13
CA ARG A 15 17.42 5.51 -12.94
C ARG A 15 16.92 6.94 -12.74
N SER A 16 17.63 7.95 -13.26
CA SER A 16 17.22 9.35 -13.15
C SER A 16 15.92 9.63 -13.91
N TYR A 17 15.64 8.88 -14.97
CA TYR A 17 14.37 8.95 -15.69
C TYR A 17 13.18 8.33 -14.92
N PHE A 18 13.45 7.55 -13.88
CA PHE A 18 12.44 6.83 -13.09
C PHE A 18 12.50 7.20 -11.60
N VAL A 19 12.75 8.48 -11.27
CA VAL A 19 12.81 8.95 -9.88
C VAL A 19 11.43 8.76 -9.23
N PRO A 20 11.25 7.76 -8.35
CA PRO A 20 9.97 7.53 -7.70
C PRO A 20 9.86 8.45 -6.49
N GLU A 21 8.76 9.19 -6.37
CA GLU A 21 8.50 10.00 -5.20
C GLU A 21 8.22 9.09 -3.99
N LYS A 22 9.17 8.99 -3.06
CA LYS A 22 8.97 8.27 -1.81
C LYS A 22 8.48 9.23 -0.74
N VAL A 23 7.19 9.16 -0.43
CA VAL A 23 6.61 9.99 0.63
C VAL A 23 6.52 9.20 1.93
N THR A 24 7.01 9.80 3.01
CA THR A 24 6.80 9.28 4.36
C THR A 24 5.75 10.13 5.06
N TYR A 25 4.62 9.51 5.37
CA TYR A 25 3.51 10.17 6.05
C TYR A 25 3.60 9.99 7.56
N GLU A 26 3.25 11.06 8.27
CA GLU A 26 2.85 10.96 9.66
C GLU A 26 1.40 10.48 9.71
N ILE A 27 1.18 9.37 10.42
CA ILE A 27 -0.14 8.77 10.58
C ILE A 27 -0.56 8.93 12.03
N THR A 28 -1.73 9.54 12.22
CA THR A 28 -2.38 9.71 13.53
C THR A 28 -3.76 9.07 13.55
N GLY A 29 -4.39 9.01 14.72
CA GLY A 29 -5.68 8.36 14.92
C GLY A 29 -5.57 6.85 15.13
N GLU A 30 -6.71 6.17 15.05
CA GLU A 30 -6.81 4.75 15.43
C GLU A 30 -7.82 3.99 14.57
N CYS A 31 -7.71 2.66 14.59
CA CYS A 31 -8.63 1.80 13.86
C CYS A 31 -10.01 1.78 14.52
N LYS A 32 -11.03 2.29 13.81
CA LYS A 32 -12.46 2.22 14.20
C LYS A 32 -13.11 0.86 13.95
N LYS A 33 -12.35 -0.16 13.51
CA LYS A 33 -12.85 -1.50 13.15
C LYS A 33 -14.01 -1.48 12.14
N CYS A 34 -14.04 -0.50 11.22
CA CYS A 34 -15.13 -0.32 10.25
C CYS A 34 -15.12 -1.29 9.05
N GLY A 35 -14.15 -2.22 8.97
CA GLY A 35 -14.05 -3.22 7.90
C GLY A 35 -13.76 -2.71 6.49
N LYS A 36 -13.74 -1.40 6.23
CA LYS A 36 -13.53 -0.84 4.87
C LYS A 36 -12.20 -1.28 4.27
N CYS A 37 -11.12 -1.24 5.04
CA CYS A 37 -9.80 -1.69 4.58
C CYS A 37 -9.71 -3.22 4.38
N CYS A 38 -10.63 -4.03 4.90
CA CYS A 38 -10.70 -5.48 4.59
C CYS A 38 -11.58 -5.76 3.36
N ASN A 39 -12.52 -4.86 3.07
CA ASN A 39 -13.49 -4.97 1.99
C ASN A 39 -13.05 -4.29 0.68
N TYR A 40 -12.11 -3.35 0.75
CA TYR A 40 -11.63 -2.52 -0.35
C TYR A 40 -10.14 -2.28 -0.18
N MET A 41 -9.35 -3.28 -0.54
CA MET A 41 -7.90 -3.30 -0.42
C MET A 41 -7.27 -2.91 -1.75
N TYR A 42 -6.56 -1.79 -1.76
CA TYR A 42 -5.68 -1.42 -2.86
C TYR A 42 -4.30 -2.01 -2.58
N SER A 43 -3.73 -2.63 -3.61
CA SER A 43 -2.33 -3.07 -3.55
C SER A 43 -1.40 -1.87 -3.60
N TYR A 44 -0.20 -2.08 -3.05
CA TYR A 44 0.87 -1.08 -3.12
C TYR A 44 1.37 -0.86 -4.55
N ASP A 45 1.49 -1.94 -5.31
CA ASP A 45 1.85 -1.96 -6.72
C ASP A 45 0.67 -2.47 -7.53
N THR A 46 0.62 -2.16 -8.82
CA THR A 46 -0.38 -2.71 -9.73
C THR A 46 -0.05 -4.18 -10.01
N TYR A 47 -1.06 -5.05 -9.85
CA TYR A 47 -0.95 -6.46 -10.19
C TYR A 47 -1.96 -6.80 -11.27
N THR A 48 -1.59 -7.69 -12.17
CA THR A 48 -2.53 -8.40 -13.03
C THR A 48 -3.19 -9.56 -12.26
N GLU A 49 -4.34 -10.02 -12.74
CA GLU A 49 -5.03 -11.17 -12.14
C GLU A 49 -4.17 -12.44 -12.19
N LYS A 50 -3.33 -12.57 -13.22
CA LYS A 50 -2.40 -13.69 -13.39
C LYS A 50 -1.31 -13.65 -12.32
N GLU A 51 -0.67 -12.51 -12.09
CA GLU A 51 0.34 -12.34 -11.05
C GLU A 51 -0.25 -12.59 -9.66
N PHE A 52 -1.48 -12.11 -9.41
CA PHE A 52 -2.17 -12.40 -8.16
C PHE A 52 -2.40 -13.90 -7.95
N LYS A 53 -2.82 -14.64 -9.00
CA LYS A 53 -2.96 -16.11 -8.93
C LYS A 53 -1.63 -16.81 -8.67
N ILE A 54 -0.55 -16.37 -9.31
CA ILE A 54 0.81 -16.88 -9.06
C ILE A 54 1.22 -16.60 -7.61
N MET A 55 0.95 -15.41 -7.09
CA MET A 55 1.22 -15.06 -5.70
C MET A 55 0.42 -15.95 -4.73
N GLN A 56 -0.85 -16.23 -5.00
CA GLN A 56 -1.66 -17.15 -4.18
C GLN A 56 -1.17 -18.60 -4.24
N PHE A 57 -0.57 -19.01 -5.35
CA PHE A 57 0.06 -20.32 -5.51
C PHE A 57 1.35 -20.43 -4.69
N LEU A 58 2.25 -19.45 -4.82
CA LEU A 58 3.54 -19.40 -4.10
C LEU A 58 3.37 -19.13 -2.61
N PHE A 59 2.38 -18.32 -2.23
CA PHE A 59 2.13 -17.90 -0.86
C PHE A 59 0.67 -18.18 -0.47
N PRO A 60 0.36 -19.40 0.04
CA PRO A 60 -1.01 -19.83 0.32
C PRO A 60 -1.80 -18.91 1.25
N ALA A 61 -1.13 -18.16 2.11
CA ALA A 61 -1.77 -17.20 3.00
C ALA A 61 -2.58 -16.11 2.24
N TYR A 62 -2.19 -15.79 1.00
CA TYR A 62 -2.90 -14.84 0.14
C TYR A 62 -4.19 -15.40 -0.47
N LYS A 63 -4.48 -16.70 -0.34
CA LYS A 63 -5.77 -17.31 -0.77
C LYS A 63 -6.97 -16.77 0.00
N ARG A 64 -6.73 -16.12 1.15
CA ARG A 64 -7.76 -15.39 1.92
C ARG A 64 -8.26 -14.14 1.18
N PHE A 65 -7.50 -13.62 0.22
CA PHE A 65 -7.90 -12.48 -0.58
C PHE A 65 -8.56 -12.92 -1.89
N TYR A 66 -9.42 -12.08 -2.43
CA TYR A 66 -10.04 -12.25 -3.74
C TYR A 66 -10.17 -10.90 -4.43
N ILE A 67 -10.28 -10.91 -5.75
CA ILE A 67 -10.52 -9.71 -6.54
C ILE A 67 -12.01 -9.38 -6.43
N LYS A 68 -12.32 -8.21 -5.89
CA LYS A 68 -13.69 -7.69 -5.76
C LYS A 68 -14.12 -6.91 -7.00
N GLY A 69 -13.18 -6.28 -7.69
CA GLY A 69 -13.45 -5.52 -8.91
C GLY A 69 -12.21 -4.77 -9.40
N LYS A 70 -12.44 -3.77 -10.26
CA LYS A 70 -11.44 -2.82 -10.74
C LYS A 70 -11.93 -1.40 -10.49
N ASP A 71 -11.03 -0.47 -10.26
CA ASP A 71 -11.37 0.96 -10.25
C ASP A 71 -11.39 1.56 -11.67
N GLU A 72 -11.65 2.86 -11.77
CA GLU A 72 -11.74 3.60 -13.05
C GLU A 72 -10.43 3.59 -13.85
N GLU A 73 -9.29 3.42 -13.17
CA GLU A 73 -7.96 3.34 -13.78
C GLU A 73 -7.57 1.88 -14.12
N GLY A 74 -8.45 0.92 -13.83
CA GLY A 74 -8.24 -0.51 -14.09
C GLY A 74 -7.45 -1.24 -13.00
N ASN A 75 -7.14 -0.61 -11.87
CA ASN A 75 -6.42 -1.24 -10.76
C ASN A 75 -7.30 -2.26 -10.04
N LEU A 76 -6.72 -3.39 -9.65
CA LEU A 76 -7.44 -4.43 -8.91
C LEU A 76 -7.82 -3.97 -7.50
N ILE A 77 -9.10 -4.08 -7.17
CA ILE A 77 -9.62 -3.92 -5.81
C ILE A 77 -9.75 -5.30 -5.20
N PHE A 78 -9.06 -5.54 -4.09
CA PHE A 78 -9.12 -6.80 -3.36
C PHE A 78 -10.05 -6.72 -2.15
N ALA A 79 -10.48 -7.89 -1.68
CA ALA A 79 -11.17 -8.04 -0.39
C ALA A 79 -10.74 -9.33 0.30
N CYS A 80 -10.94 -9.40 1.61
CA CYS A 80 -10.61 -10.54 2.45
C CYS A 80 -11.84 -11.39 2.76
N LYS A 81 -11.75 -12.71 2.57
CA LYS A 81 -12.79 -13.69 2.91
C LYS A 81 -13.05 -13.83 4.42
N LEU A 82 -12.16 -13.28 5.25
CA LEU A 82 -12.21 -13.38 6.71
C LEU A 82 -12.83 -12.14 7.35
N VAL A 83 -13.43 -11.24 6.56
CA VAL A 83 -14.22 -10.13 7.10
C VAL A 83 -15.62 -10.62 7.44
N THR A 84 -16.10 -10.31 8.64
CA THR A 84 -17.46 -10.62 9.08
C THR A 84 -18.43 -9.56 8.58
N GLU A 85 -19.73 -9.82 8.69
CA GLU A 85 -20.79 -8.86 8.34
C GLU A 85 -20.69 -7.57 9.17
N ASP A 86 -20.25 -7.67 10.42
CA ASP A 86 -19.97 -6.53 11.31
C ASP A 86 -18.69 -5.74 10.94
N GLY A 87 -17.98 -6.14 9.88
CA GLY A 87 -16.74 -5.50 9.45
C GLY A 87 -15.49 -5.87 10.27
N LEU A 88 -15.61 -6.87 11.15
CA LEU A 88 -14.50 -7.39 11.97
C LEU A 88 -13.73 -8.49 11.22
N CYS A 89 -12.53 -8.79 11.69
CA CYS A 89 -11.76 -9.93 11.15
C CYS A 89 -12.01 -11.16 12.02
N SER A 90 -12.50 -12.24 11.43
CA SER A 90 -12.73 -13.52 12.11
C SER A 90 -11.44 -14.19 12.58
N ASP A 91 -10.30 -13.80 11.99
CA ASP A 91 -8.97 -14.30 12.32
C ASP A 91 -7.98 -13.14 12.54
N TYR A 92 -8.22 -12.36 13.59
CA TYR A 92 -7.48 -11.14 13.87
C TYR A 92 -5.99 -11.39 14.20
N ASN A 93 -5.69 -12.50 14.86
CA ASN A 93 -4.33 -12.81 15.33
C ASN A 93 -3.42 -13.26 14.20
N HIS A 94 -3.91 -13.99 13.19
CA HIS A 94 -3.10 -14.44 12.06
C HIS A 94 -3.23 -13.54 10.82
N ARG A 95 -3.53 -12.25 11.03
CA ARG A 95 -3.50 -11.24 9.97
C ARG A 95 -2.13 -11.15 9.29
N LEU A 96 -2.12 -10.96 7.98
CA LEU A 96 -0.89 -10.75 7.23
C LEU A 96 -0.24 -9.40 7.58
N ALA A 97 1.06 -9.29 7.32
CA ALA A 97 1.85 -8.11 7.68
C ALA A 97 1.23 -6.79 7.16
N MET A 98 0.72 -6.80 5.92
CA MET A 98 0.01 -5.66 5.33
C MET A 98 -1.22 -5.23 6.13
N CYS A 99 -2.00 -6.18 6.65
CA CYS A 99 -3.19 -5.90 7.45
C CYS A 99 -2.82 -5.40 8.86
N ARG A 100 -1.73 -5.90 9.45
CA ARG A 100 -1.26 -5.46 10.78
C ARG A 100 -0.62 -4.07 10.74
N LYS A 101 0.07 -3.75 9.65
CA LYS A 101 0.81 -2.49 9.46
C LYS A 101 -0.03 -1.40 8.80
N TYR A 102 -1.32 -1.63 8.55
CA TYR A 102 -2.18 -0.65 7.93
C TYR A 102 -2.51 0.51 8.90
N PRO A 103 -2.41 1.78 8.45
CA PRO A 103 -1.97 2.23 7.13
C PRO A 103 -0.44 2.28 7.02
N ALA A 104 0.10 2.02 5.83
CA ALA A 104 1.54 2.06 5.60
C ALA A 104 2.07 3.51 5.65
N LYS A 105 3.10 3.76 6.47
CA LYS A 105 3.72 5.10 6.61
C LYS A 105 4.57 5.52 5.42
N ARG A 106 5.17 4.58 4.71
CA ARG A 106 6.06 4.84 3.56
C ARG A 106 5.42 4.26 2.33
N ILE A 107 5.08 5.11 1.37
CA ILE A 107 4.48 4.68 0.12
C ILE A 107 5.00 5.48 -1.09
N LEU A 108 4.89 4.88 -2.27
CA LEU A 108 5.30 5.45 -3.57
C LEU A 108 4.31 6.48 -4.13
N TYR A 109 3.08 6.48 -3.62
CA TYR A 109 1.97 7.30 -4.15
C TYR A 109 1.21 7.98 -3.02
N PRO A 110 0.41 9.02 -3.27
CA PRO A 110 -0.35 9.71 -2.23
C PRO A 110 -1.25 8.77 -1.40
N ALA A 111 -1.13 8.83 -0.08
CA ALA A 111 -1.92 7.97 0.82
C ALA A 111 -3.38 8.42 0.83
N LYS A 112 -4.26 7.70 0.12
CA LYS A 112 -5.70 7.87 0.23
C LYS A 112 -6.28 6.87 1.23
N LEU A 113 -6.87 7.38 2.31
CA LEU A 113 -7.65 6.58 3.24
C LEU A 113 -9.12 6.55 2.80
N HIS A 114 -9.80 5.47 3.16
CA HIS A 114 -11.25 5.36 2.98
C HIS A 114 -11.99 6.47 3.72
N GLU A 115 -13.08 6.94 3.14
CA GLU A 115 -13.95 7.92 3.79
C GLU A 115 -14.39 7.43 5.19
N GLY A 116 -14.33 8.30 6.20
CA GLY A 116 -14.68 7.96 7.57
C GLY A 116 -13.67 7.04 8.29
N CYS A 117 -12.50 6.78 7.71
CA CYS A 117 -11.42 6.05 8.40
C CYS A 117 -11.04 6.78 9.70
N GLY A 118 -10.71 6.02 10.75
CA GLY A 118 -10.27 6.59 12.02
C GLY A 118 -8.82 7.07 12.02
N TYR A 119 -8.02 6.60 11.06
CA TYR A 119 -6.69 7.13 10.81
C TYR A 119 -6.75 8.42 10.01
N LYS A 120 -5.73 9.25 10.18
CA LYS A 120 -5.49 10.47 9.42
C LYS A 120 -4.06 10.49 8.89
N VAL A 121 -3.92 10.92 7.64
CA VAL A 121 -2.63 11.13 6.99
C VAL A 121 -2.31 12.62 7.11
N ASN A 122 -1.28 12.95 7.89
CA ASN A 122 -0.79 14.31 8.00
C ASN A 122 0.25 14.53 6.90
N VAL A 123 -0.18 15.15 5.82
CA VAL A 123 0.70 15.56 4.71
C VAL A 123 1.37 16.87 5.12
N LYS A 124 2.70 16.86 5.21
CA LYS A 124 3.44 18.10 5.46
C LYS A 124 3.41 18.97 4.22
N THR A 125 3.03 20.22 4.37
CA THR A 125 3.17 21.21 3.31
C THR A 125 4.58 21.78 3.32
N PHE A 126 4.93 22.53 2.28
CA PHE A 126 6.23 23.21 2.22
C PHE A 126 6.42 24.18 3.41
N GLU A 127 5.36 24.88 3.80
CA GLU A 127 5.36 25.81 4.93
C GLU A 127 5.67 25.11 6.27
N ASP A 128 5.26 23.85 6.45
CA ASP A 128 5.57 23.08 7.66
C ASP A 128 7.07 22.82 7.83
N TYR A 129 7.83 22.81 6.73
CA TYR A 129 9.30 22.67 6.77
C TYR A 129 9.98 23.99 7.12
N LEU A 130 9.39 25.13 6.74
CA LEU A 130 9.94 26.47 7.03
C LEU A 130 9.80 26.82 8.51
N LYS A 131 8.68 26.44 9.16
CA LYS A 131 8.40 26.73 10.58
C LYS A 131 9.31 25.98 11.58
N LYS A 132 10.14 25.05 11.08
CA LYS A 132 11.05 24.25 11.91
C LYS A 132 12.43 24.89 12.11
N TYR A 133 12.65 26.06 11.50
CA TYR A 133 13.79 26.95 11.65
C TYR A 133 13.31 28.31 12.16
#